data_AF-A0A6G7J2C0-F1
#
_entry.id   AF-A0A6G7J2C0-F1
#
_cell.length_a   1.000
_cell.length_b   1.000
_cell.length_c   1.000
_cell.angle_alpha   90.00
_cell.angle_beta   90.00
_cell.angle_gamma   90.00
#
_symmetry.space_group_name_H-M   'P 1'
#
loop_
_entity.id
_entity.type
_entity.pdbx_description
1 polymer ?
#
loop_
_entity_poly.entity_id
_entity_poly.type
_entity_poly.pdbx_seq_one_letter_code
_entity_poly.pdbx_strand_id
1 'polypeptide(L)'
;MDRSTPLERAKQKVNAIKRFYHHLALFFFLSAVLLASKGGLVEWVKENSANPDKEFLKWVDWNILAIPIIWGAVIVVQGCYTFGFFLDDKRRSTTNN
;
A
#
# COMPACT_ATOMS: atom_id res chain seq x y z
N MET A 1 -11.20 20.28 -27.70
CA MET A 1 -10.44 19.03 -27.75
C MET A 1 -8.98 19.37 -27.58
N ASP A 2 -8.44 19.22 -26.37
CA ASP A 2 -7.04 19.53 -26.09
C ASP A 2 -6.14 18.45 -26.70
N ARG A 3 -5.39 18.80 -27.75
CA ARG A 3 -4.44 17.90 -28.42
C ARG A 3 -3.15 17.87 -27.61
N SER A 4 -3.18 17.19 -26.47
CA SER A 4 -1.98 16.93 -25.68
C SER A 4 -0.91 16.29 -26.55
N THR A 5 0.24 16.96 -26.64
CA THR A 5 1.39 16.49 -27.42
C THR A 5 1.87 15.14 -26.87
N PRO A 6 2.50 14.27 -27.68
CA PRO A 6 3.07 12.99 -27.19
C PRO A 6 3.93 13.16 -25.93
N LEU A 7 4.61 14.30 -25.81
CA LEU A 7 5.43 14.69 -24.66
C LEU A 7 4.61 14.94 -23.39
N GLU A 8 3.45 15.58 -23.47
CA GLU A 8 2.58 15.81 -22.31
C GLU A 8 1.96 14.52 -21.79
N ARG A 9 1.57 13.62 -22.69
CA ARG A 9 1.08 12.29 -22.30
C ARG A 9 2.16 11.47 -21.60
N ALA A 10 3.40 11.54 -22.09
CA ALA A 10 4.54 10.91 -21.43
C ALA A 10 4.80 11.52 -20.04
N LYS A 11 4.77 12.85 -19.92
CA LYS A 11 4.92 13.55 -18.63
C LYS A 11 3.85 13.15 -17.61
N GLN A 12 2.59 13.08 -18.03
CA GLN A 12 1.48 12.66 -17.14
C GLN A 12 1.69 11.23 -16.61
N LYS A 13 2.08 10.29 -17.48
CA LYS A 13 2.39 8.91 -17.07
C LYS A 13 3.54 8.85 -16.07
N VAL A 14 4.64 9.55 -16.35
CA VAL A 14 5.80 9.60 -15.43
C VAL A 14 5.41 10.21 -14.09
N ASN A 15 4.58 11.25 -14.09
CA ASN A 15 4.12 11.88 -12.85
C ASN A 15 3.23 10.96 -12.02
N ALA A 16 2.32 10.20 -12.65
CA ALA A 16 1.50 9.20 -11.97
C ALA A 16 2.36 8.10 -11.31
N ILE A 17 3.36 7.60 -12.04
CA ILE A 17 4.30 6.59 -11.54
C ILE A 17 5.12 7.14 -10.36
N LYS A 18 5.65 8.37 -10.47
CA LYS A 18 6.39 9.03 -9.37
C LYS A 18 5.53 9.18 -8.12
N ARG A 19 4.25 9.57 -8.29
CA ARG A 19 3.31 9.70 -7.17
C ARG A 19 3.07 8.35 -6.50
N PHE A 20 2.93 7.27 -7.27
CA PHE A 20 2.82 5.92 -6.73
C PHE A 20 4.06 5.50 -5.94
N TYR A 21 5.27 5.72 -6.46
CA TYR A 21 6.50 5.42 -5.74
C TYR A 21 6.62 6.18 -4.41
N HIS A 22 6.11 7.41 -4.33
CA HIS A 22 6.07 8.15 -3.07
C HIS A 22 5.16 7.46 -2.03
N HIS A 23 3.98 6.99 -2.44
CA HIS A 23 3.06 6.26 -1.55
C HIS A 23 3.65 4.91 -1.14
N LEU A 24 4.29 4.20 -2.07
CA LEU A 24 4.96 2.94 -1.80
C LEU A 24 6.13 3.11 -0.83
N ALA A 25 6.97 4.13 -1.03
CA ALA A 25 8.10 4.43 -0.16
C ALA A 25 7.63 4.77 1.26
N LEU A 26 6.61 5.62 1.39
CA LEU A 26 6.03 5.97 2.68
C LEU A 26 5.46 4.73 3.38
N PHE A 27 4.74 3.87 2.65
CA PHE A 27 4.20 2.64 3.19
C PHE A 27 5.29 1.69 3.69
N PHE A 28 6.34 1.45 2.89
CA PHE A 28 7.46 0.62 3.32
C PHE A 28 8.18 1.21 4.53
N PHE A 29 8.40 2.52 4.54
CA PHE A 29 9.04 3.22 5.65
C PHE A 29 8.22 3.07 6.94
N LEU A 30 6.92 3.38 6.91
CA LEU A 30 6.04 3.26 8.06
C LEU A 30 5.91 1.81 8.54
N SER A 31 5.79 0.85 7.61
CA SER A 31 5.72 -0.58 7.96
C SER A 31 7.01 -1.08 8.58
N ALA A 32 8.16 -0.68 8.05
CA ALA A 32 9.47 -1.04 8.61
C ALA A 32 9.66 -0.45 10.01
N VAL A 33 9.29 0.83 10.20
CA VAL A 33 9.34 1.49 11.52
C VAL A 33 8.41 0.79 12.50
N LEU A 34 7.18 0.45 12.10
CA LEU A 34 6.21 -0.26 12.94
C LEU A 34 6.70 -1.66 13.34
N LEU A 35 7.27 -2.41 12.40
CA LEU A 35 7.80 -3.74 12.67
C LEU A 35 9.05 -3.68 13.56
N ALA A 36 9.91 -2.68 13.38
CA ALA A 36 11.07 -2.45 14.24
C ALA A 36 10.65 -2.05 15.67
N SER A 37 9.56 -1.28 15.80
CA SER A 37 9.04 -0.85 17.10
C SER A 37 8.10 -1.88 17.76
N LYS A 38 7.74 -2.98 17.08
CA LYS A 38 6.83 -4.03 17.56
C LYS A 38 7.14 -4.50 18.98
N GLY A 39 8.41 -4.79 19.28
CA GLY A 39 8.83 -5.25 20.62
C GLY A 39 8.51 -4.22 21.72
N GLY A 40 8.91 -2.96 21.49
CA GLY A 40 8.63 -1.87 22.43
C GLY A 40 7.14 -1.52 22.52
N LEU A 41 6.39 -1.66 21.43
CA LEU A 41 4.93 -1.44 21.42
C LEU A 41 4.20 -2.48 22.27
N VAL A 42 4.55 -3.76 22.15
CA VAL A 42 3.93 -4.83 22.95
C VAL A 42 4.28 -4.69 24.42
N GLU A 43 5.52 -4.32 24.74
CA GLU A 43 5.96 -4.08 26.11
C GLU A 43 5.29 -2.84 26.72
N TRP A 44 5.20 -1.74 25.97
CA TRP A 44 4.48 -0.53 26.38
C TRP A 44 2.99 -0.78 26.60
N VAL A 45 2.33 -1.55 25.72
CA VAL A 45 0.93 -1.98 25.89
C VAL A 45 0.79 -2.83 27.14
N LYS A 46 1.72 -3.75 27.41
CA LYS A 46 1.71 -4.58 28.61
C LYS A 46 1.83 -3.75 29.90
N GLU A 47 2.66 -2.71 29.90
CA GLU A 47 2.87 -1.83 31.06
C GLU A 47 1.72 -0.84 31.30
N ASN A 48 1.08 -0.35 30.23
CA ASN A 48 0.04 0.69 30.33
C ASN A 48 -1.39 0.14 30.31
N SER A 49 -1.58 -1.16 30.03
CA SER A 49 -2.90 -1.79 30.08
C SER A 49 -3.22 -2.24 31.50
N ALA A 50 -4.40 -1.88 32.00
CA ALA A 50 -4.90 -2.39 33.27
C ALA A 50 -5.30 -3.87 33.09
N ASN A 51 -4.43 -4.80 33.50
CA ASN A 51 -4.57 -6.26 33.31
C ASN A 51 -4.69 -6.69 31.84
N PRO A 52 -3.60 -6.67 31.05
CA PRO A 52 -3.63 -7.23 29.72
C PRO A 52 -3.72 -8.76 29.83
N ASP A 53 -4.82 -9.32 29.35
CA ASP A 53 -4.94 -10.76 29.16
C ASP A 53 -3.94 -11.24 28.10
N LYS A 54 -3.44 -12.46 28.26
CA LYS A 54 -2.44 -13.03 27.34
C LYS A 54 -2.97 -13.15 25.91
N GLU A 55 -4.29 -13.29 25.74
CA GLU A 55 -4.91 -13.37 24.42
C GLU A 55 -4.90 -12.02 23.71
N PHE A 56 -5.21 -10.93 24.42
CA PHE A 56 -5.12 -9.57 23.90
C PHE A 56 -3.70 -9.22 23.45
N LEU A 57 -2.67 -9.51 24.25
CA LEU A 57 -1.28 -9.24 23.83
C LEU A 57 -0.91 -10.02 22.56
N LYS A 58 -1.32 -11.29 22.46
CA LYS A 58 -1.09 -12.11 21.27
C LYS A 58 -1.87 -11.58 20.05
N TRP A 59 -3.08 -11.09 20.27
CA TRP A 59 -3.88 -10.44 19.23
C TRP A 59 -3.20 -9.17 18.74
N VAL A 60 -2.74 -8.28 19.63
CA VAL A 60 -2.00 -7.06 19.25
C VAL A 60 -0.75 -7.41 18.44
N ASP A 61 0.03 -8.38 18.91
CA ASP A 61 1.24 -8.83 18.24
C ASP A 61 0.98 -9.31 16.81
N TRP A 62 -0.09 -10.10 16.63
CA TRP A 62 -0.49 -10.61 15.33
C TRP A 62 -1.03 -9.50 14.40
N ASN A 63 -1.76 -8.52 14.95
CA ASN A 63 -2.30 -7.41 14.16
C ASN A 63 -1.20 -6.46 13.67
N ILE A 64 -0.15 -6.23 14.47
CA ILE A 64 1.02 -5.44 14.04
C ILE A 64 1.65 -6.05 12.78
N LEU A 65 1.59 -7.36 12.61
CA LEU A 65 2.06 -8.04 11.39
C LEU A 65 0.99 -8.09 10.29
N ALA A 66 -0.26 -8.40 10.62
CA ALA A 66 -1.33 -8.58 9.65
C ALA A 66 -1.73 -7.28 8.93
N ILE A 67 -1.74 -6.14 9.63
CA ILE A 67 -2.15 -4.84 9.08
C ILE A 67 -1.22 -4.42 7.92
N PRO A 68 0.12 -4.38 8.07
CA PRO A 68 1.03 -4.11 6.96
C PRO A 68 0.84 -5.10 5.80
N ILE A 69 0.61 -6.38 6.07
CA ILE A 69 0.42 -7.37 4.99
C ILE A 69 -0.82 -7.07 4.15
N ILE A 70 -1.96 -6.81 4.81
CA ILE A 70 -3.23 -6.49 4.14
C ILE A 70 -3.10 -5.19 3.34
N TRP A 71 -2.53 -4.14 3.94
CA TRP A 71 -2.31 -2.88 3.24
C TRP A 71 -1.29 -2.99 2.10
N GLY A 72 -0.29 -3.86 2.24
CA GLY A 72 0.63 -4.20 1.17
C GLY A 72 -0.10 -4.76 -0.04
N ALA A 73 -1.07 -5.66 0.16
CA ALA A 73 -1.90 -6.17 -0.92
C ALA A 73 -2.74 -5.07 -1.60
N VAL A 74 -3.32 -4.15 -0.83
CA VAL A 74 -4.07 -3.00 -1.36
C VAL A 74 -3.17 -2.11 -2.23
N ILE A 75 -1.92 -1.86 -1.82
CA ILE A 75 -0.97 -1.07 -2.60
C ILE A 75 -0.54 -1.80 -3.87
N VAL A 76 -0.37 -3.13 -3.83
CA VAL A 76 -0.10 -3.93 -5.04
C VAL A 76 -1.23 -3.75 -6.06
N VAL A 77 -2.49 -3.85 -5.62
CA VAL A 77 -3.66 -3.60 -6.47
C VAL A 77 -3.63 -2.18 -7.03
N GLN A 78 -3.37 -1.17 -6.20
CA GLN A 78 -3.27 0.23 -6.63
C GLN A 78 -2.13 0.45 -7.64
N GLY A 79 -1.02 -0.27 -7.50
CA GLY A 79 0.07 -0.29 -8.45
C GLY A 79 -0.36 -0.87 -9.79
N CYS A 80 -1.01 -2.03 -9.78
CA CYS A 80 -1.57 -2.64 -11.00
C CYS A 80 -2.52 -1.69 -11.74
N TYR A 81 -3.36 -0.94 -11.03
CA TYR A 81 -4.19 0.11 -11.62
C TYR A 81 -3.38 1.27 -12.19
N THR A 82 -2.38 1.77 -11.46
CA THR A 82 -1.55 2.90 -11.87
C THR A 82 -0.70 2.62 -13.12
N PHE A 83 -0.18 1.39 -13.23
CA PHE A 83 0.60 0.96 -14.40
C PHE A 83 -0.29 0.51 -15.57
N GLY A 84 -1.62 0.55 -15.42
CA GLY A 84 -2.57 0.23 -16.48
C GLY A 84 -2.69 -1.26 -16.79
N PHE A 85 -2.23 -2.15 -15.90
CA PHE A 85 -2.29 -3.60 -16.08
C PHE A 85 -3.74 -4.09 -16.29
N PHE A 86 -4.73 -3.39 -15.69
CA PHE A 86 -6.15 -3.71 -15.83
C PHE A 86 -6.86 -3.01 -17.01
N LEU A 87 -6.23 -2.01 -17.65
CA LEU A 87 -6.83 -1.27 -18.77
C LEU A 87 -6.53 -1.90 -20.14
N ASP A 88 -5.55 -2.81 -20.20
CA ASP A 88 -5.19 -3.51 -21.45
C ASP A 88 -6.18 -4.65 -21.79
N ASP A 89 -6.87 -5.18 -20.79
CA ASP A 89 -7.92 -6.20 -20.98
C ASP A 89 -9.17 -5.60 -21.65
N LYS A 90 -9.58 -4.39 -21.23
CA LYS A 90 -10.79 -3.73 -21.75
C LYS A 90 -10.67 -3.29 -23.22
N ARG A 91 -9.46 -3.17 -23.78
CA ARG A 91 -9.26 -2.78 -25.19
C ARG A 91 -9.43 -3.95 -26.16
N ARG A 92 -9.32 -5.20 -25.70
CA ARG A 92 -9.46 -6.40 -26.55
C ARG A 92 -10.91 -6.84 -26.79
N SER A 93 -11.88 -6.39 -25.98
CA SER A 93 -13.28 -6.79 -26.15
C SER A 93 -14.10 -5.90 -27.09
N THR A 94 -13.63 -4.71 -27.44
CA THR A 94 -14.34 -3.76 -28.32
C THR A 94 -13.92 -3.79 -29.79
N THR A 95 -12.91 -4.57 -30.17
CA THR A 95 -12.43 -4.71 -31.56
C THR A 95 -12.93 -5.96 -32.28
N ASN A 96 -13.90 -6.68 -31.71
CA ASN A 96 -14.41 -7.94 -32.24
C ASN A 96 -15.92 -7.94 -32.52
N ASN A 97 -16.50 -6.77 -32.82
CA ASN A 97 -17.87 -6.62 -33.30
C ASN A 97 -17.91 -5.71 -34.54
#